data_AF-A0A950W4T0-F1
#
_entry.id   AF-A0A950W4T0-F1
#
_cell.length_a   1.000
_cell.length_b   1.000
_cell.length_c   1.000
_cell.angle_alpha   90.00
_cell.angle_beta   90.00
_cell.angle_gamma   90.00
#
_symmetry.space_group_name_H-M   'P 1'
#
loop_
_entity.id
_entity.type
_entity.pdbx_description
1 polymer ?
#
loop_
_entity_poly.entity_id
_entity_poly.type
_entity_poly.pdbx_seq_one_letter_code
_entity_poly.pdbx_strand_id
1 'polypeptide(L)'
;MSRLHAQISARYARFAENEARGKSPLYEDFAKRIASDLLIIAFLSKLPREKQQPNLLFAAVKYLQGIPREWEDFRSLIQQRGDQIAGIMRARSTQTTNVVVFQFPLLRRS
;
A
#
# COMPACT_ATOMS: atom_id res chain seq x y z
N MET A 1 -20.46 2.54 -8.79
CA MET A 1 -19.19 2.74 -8.05
C MET A 1 -19.23 4.12 -7.40
N SER A 2 -18.96 4.26 -6.09
CA SER A 2 -19.09 5.54 -5.38
C SER A 2 -17.92 6.49 -5.67
N ARG A 3 -18.10 7.81 -5.48
CA ARG A 3 -17.02 8.82 -5.64
C ARG A 3 -15.81 8.49 -4.75
N LEU A 4 -16.05 7.97 -3.54
CA LEU A 4 -14.98 7.55 -2.64
C LEU A 4 -14.17 6.37 -3.21
N HIS A 5 -14.84 5.36 -3.77
CA HIS A 5 -14.15 4.21 -4.38
C HIS A 5 -13.26 4.64 -5.54
N ALA A 6 -13.75 5.54 -6.40
CA ALA A 6 -12.95 6.10 -7.50
C ALA A 6 -11.72 6.88 -7.00
N GLN A 7 -11.86 7.63 -5.90
CA GLN A 7 -10.71 8.34 -5.29
C GLN A 7 -9.66 7.38 -4.72
N ILE A 8 -10.08 6.29 -4.07
CA ILE A 8 -9.18 5.26 -3.57
C ILE A 8 -8.46 4.58 -4.74
N SER A 9 -9.21 4.12 -5.74
CA SER A 9 -8.66 3.53 -6.97
C SER A 9 -7.59 4.43 -7.60
N ALA A 10 -7.91 5.70 -7.85
CA ALA A 10 -6.98 6.66 -8.45
C ALA A 10 -5.75 6.93 -7.58
N ARG A 11 -5.86 6.87 -6.24
CA ARG A 11 -4.70 7.01 -5.34
C ARG A 11 -3.73 5.84 -5.51
N TYR A 12 -4.25 4.61 -5.57
CA TYR A 12 -3.41 3.42 -5.73
C TYR A 12 -2.79 3.34 -7.14
N ALA A 13 -3.54 3.71 -8.18
CA ALA A 13 -3.00 3.81 -9.53
C ALA A 13 -1.83 4.81 -9.61
N ARG A 14 -2.01 6.03 -9.07
CA ARG A 14 -0.94 7.05 -9.03
C ARG A 14 0.28 6.59 -8.24
N PHE A 15 0.08 5.90 -7.11
CA PHE A 15 1.20 5.36 -6.34
C PHE A 15 1.99 4.33 -7.14
N ALA A 16 1.30 3.44 -7.87
CA ALA A 16 1.96 2.46 -8.72
C ALA A 16 2.85 3.15 -9.79
N GLU A 17 2.32 4.19 -10.43
CA GLU A 17 3.00 4.90 -11.53
C GLU A 17 4.13 5.82 -11.09
N ASN A 18 3.95 6.52 -9.97
CA ASN A 18 4.83 7.63 -9.57
C ASN A 18 5.79 7.25 -8.43
N GLU A 19 5.39 6.34 -7.54
CA GLU A 19 6.15 6.03 -6.33
C GLU A 19 6.79 4.65 -6.36
N ALA A 20 6.05 3.62 -6.79
CA ALA A 20 6.52 2.24 -6.80
C ALA A 20 7.29 1.87 -8.07
N ARG A 21 6.93 2.46 -9.22
CA ARG A 21 7.58 2.20 -10.51
C ARG A 21 9.09 2.41 -10.44
N GLY A 22 9.84 1.41 -10.90
CA GLY A 22 11.30 1.41 -10.89
C GLY A 22 11.95 1.25 -9.51
N LYS A 23 11.17 1.20 -8.42
CA LYS A 23 11.68 0.99 -7.05
C LYS A 23 11.34 -0.40 -6.50
N SER A 24 10.13 -0.88 -6.76
CA SER A 24 9.67 -2.20 -6.30
C SER A 24 8.63 -2.77 -7.27
N PRO A 25 9.00 -3.76 -8.10
CA PRO A 25 8.06 -4.41 -9.02
C PRO A 25 6.84 -5.00 -8.31
N LEU A 26 7.03 -5.55 -7.11
CA LEU A 26 5.94 -6.12 -6.31
C LEU A 26 4.93 -5.07 -5.87
N TYR A 27 5.40 -3.92 -5.38
CA TYR A 27 4.50 -2.85 -4.93
C TYR A 27 3.81 -2.18 -6.11
N GLU A 28 4.50 -2.05 -7.25
CA GLU A 28 3.91 -1.55 -8.49
C GLU A 28 2.77 -2.45 -8.94
N ASP A 29 3.00 -3.77 -9.06
CA ASP A 29 1.98 -4.73 -9.48
C ASP A 29 0.79 -4.75 -8.51
N PHE A 30 1.05 -4.87 -7.20
CA PHE A 30 -0.02 -4.94 -6.22
C PHE A 30 -0.83 -3.65 -6.16
N ALA A 31 -0.19 -2.47 -6.26
CA ALA A 31 -0.92 -1.21 -6.27
C ALA A 31 -1.84 -1.08 -7.50
N LYS A 32 -1.41 -1.54 -8.69
CA LYS A 32 -2.26 -1.59 -9.89
C LYS A 32 -3.47 -2.51 -9.69
N ARG A 33 -3.25 -3.70 -9.13
CA ARG A 33 -4.31 -4.67 -8.88
C ARG A 33 -5.31 -4.16 -7.83
N ILE A 34 -4.83 -3.56 -6.74
CA ILE A 34 -5.69 -2.93 -5.72
C ILE A 34 -6.53 -1.81 -6.34
N ALA A 35 -5.96 -1.01 -7.25
CA ALA A 35 -6.70 0.07 -7.91
C ALA A 35 -7.92 -0.43 -8.72
N SER A 36 -7.95 -1.72 -9.08
CA SER A 36 -9.04 -2.35 -9.83
C SER A 36 -9.86 -3.36 -9.00
N ASP A 37 -9.45 -3.66 -7.77
CA ASP A 37 -10.10 -4.66 -6.92
C ASP A 37 -11.15 -4.03 -5.99
N LEU A 38 -12.43 -4.25 -6.32
CA LEU A 38 -13.55 -3.69 -5.55
C LEU A 38 -13.62 -4.18 -4.11
N LEU A 39 -13.13 -5.39 -3.81
CA LEU A 39 -13.14 -5.92 -2.45
C LEU A 39 -12.18 -5.12 -1.58
N ILE A 40 -10.95 -4.93 -2.05
CA ILE A 40 -9.93 -4.17 -1.30
C ILE A 40 -10.31 -2.70 -1.22
N ILE A 41 -10.86 -2.13 -2.30
CA ILE A 41 -11.38 -0.75 -2.28
C ILE A 41 -12.51 -0.60 -1.25
N ALA A 42 -13.45 -1.54 -1.18
CA ALA A 42 -14.52 -1.53 -0.19
C ALA A 42 -13.97 -1.66 1.24
N PHE A 43 -12.97 -2.50 1.46
CA PHE A 43 -12.24 -2.58 2.74
C PHE A 43 -11.63 -1.23 3.13
N LEU A 44 -10.86 -0.61 2.24
CA LEU A 44 -10.21 0.68 2.48
C LEU A 44 -11.23 1.80 2.73
N SER A 45 -12.38 1.77 2.05
CA SER A 45 -13.43 2.79 2.22
C SER A 45 -13.99 2.87 3.64
N LYS A 46 -13.84 1.81 4.45
CA LYS A 46 -14.25 1.76 5.87
C LYS A 46 -13.26 2.44 6.81
N LEU A 47 -12.08 2.83 6.31
CA LEU A 47 -11.07 3.55 7.08
C LEU A 47 -11.25 5.07 6.93
N PRO A 48 -10.85 5.88 7.94
CA PRO A 48 -10.73 7.32 7.77
C PRO A 48 -9.86 7.67 6.56
N ARG A 49 -10.16 8.79 5.89
CA ARG A 49 -9.56 9.15 4.58
C ARG A 49 -8.04 9.21 4.63
N GLU A 50 -7.49 9.72 5.71
CA GLU A 50 -6.06 9.85 6.01
C GLU A 50 -5.37 8.49 6.23
N LYS A 51 -6.14 7.43 6.53
CA LYS A 51 -5.64 6.06 6.74
C LYS A 51 -5.71 5.19 5.50
N GLN A 52 -6.22 5.69 4.38
CA GLN A 52 -6.39 4.94 3.12
C GLN A 52 -5.16 5.02 2.19
N GLN A 53 -3.98 5.30 2.73
CA GLN A 53 -2.77 5.51 1.96
C GLN A 53 -2.09 4.17 1.60
N PRO A 54 -1.54 4.00 0.39
CA PRO A 54 -0.85 2.76 -0.02
C PRO A 54 0.27 2.35 0.93
N ASN A 55 1.09 3.31 1.38
CA ASN A 55 2.18 3.05 2.31
C ASN A 55 1.71 2.47 3.65
N LEU A 56 0.55 2.91 4.16
CA LEU A 56 -0.02 2.32 5.38
C LEU A 56 -0.46 0.89 5.16
N LEU A 57 -1.13 0.59 4.05
CA LEU A 57 -1.58 -0.76 3.73
C LEU A 57 -0.39 -1.72 3.62
N PHE A 58 0.61 -1.36 2.80
CA PHE A 58 1.80 -2.21 2.62
C PHE A 58 2.57 -2.37 3.92
N ALA A 59 2.73 -1.30 4.71
CA ALA A 59 3.41 -1.39 5.99
C ALA A 59 2.63 -2.22 7.03
N ALA A 60 1.29 -2.18 7.00
CA ALA A 60 0.43 -2.98 7.89
C ALA A 60 0.50 -4.47 7.53
N VAL A 61 0.38 -4.81 6.24
CA VAL A 61 0.53 -6.18 5.75
C VAL A 61 1.92 -6.72 6.05
N LYS A 62 2.97 -5.94 5.74
CA LYS A 62 4.36 -6.30 6.05
C LYS A 62 4.58 -6.59 7.52
N TYR A 63 3.99 -5.79 8.40
CA TYR A 63 4.12 -5.97 9.85
C TYR A 63 3.38 -7.20 10.36
N LEU A 64 2.19 -7.50 9.82
CA LEU A 64 1.39 -8.62 10.28
C LEU A 64 2.01 -9.98 9.92
N GLN A 65 2.56 -10.12 8.70
CA GLN A 65 3.10 -11.41 8.25
C GLN A 65 4.19 -11.34 7.16
N GLY A 66 4.71 -10.15 6.84
CA GLY A 66 5.44 -9.93 5.60
C GLY A 66 4.51 -9.76 4.40
N ILE A 67 5.01 -9.24 3.28
CA ILE A 67 4.19 -9.06 2.07
C ILE A 67 4.25 -10.36 1.25
N PRO A 68 3.10 -11.02 1.00
CA PRO A 68 3.04 -12.17 0.11
C PRO A 68 3.58 -11.83 -1.28
N ARG A 69 4.19 -12.81 -1.95
CA ARG A 69 4.68 -12.63 -3.33
C ARG A 69 3.56 -12.71 -4.35
N GLU A 70 2.58 -13.57 -4.09
CA GLU A 70 1.44 -13.80 -4.98
C GLU A 70 0.26 -12.91 -4.63
N TRP A 71 -0.45 -12.47 -5.66
CA TRP A 71 -1.59 -11.57 -5.53
C TRP A 71 -2.75 -12.20 -4.77
N GLU A 72 -3.04 -13.47 -5.07
CA GLU A 72 -4.16 -14.22 -4.50
C GLU A 72 -3.99 -14.37 -2.98
N ASP A 73 -2.75 -14.56 -2.51
CA ASP A 73 -2.42 -14.63 -1.10
C ASP A 73 -2.60 -13.27 -0.41
N PHE A 74 -2.15 -12.19 -1.06
CA PHE A 74 -2.35 -10.84 -0.57
C PHE A 74 -3.85 -10.50 -0.46
N ARG A 75 -4.63 -10.81 -1.49
CA ARG A 75 -6.07 -10.55 -1.50
C ARG A 75 -6.82 -11.40 -0.47
N SER A 76 -6.42 -12.67 -0.30
CA SER A 76 -6.99 -13.57 0.72
C SER A 76 -6.67 -13.11 2.13
N LEU A 77 -5.46 -12.58 2.35
CA LEU A 77 -5.07 -12.01 3.64
C LEU A 77 -5.99 -10.84 4.05
N ILE A 78 -6.29 -9.92 3.13
CA ILE A 78 -7.18 -8.79 3.41
C ILE A 78 -8.60 -9.27 3.77
N GLN A 79 -9.07 -10.33 3.14
CA GLN A 79 -10.37 -10.92 3.45
C GLN A 79 -10.39 -11.60 4.82
N GLN A 80 -9.35 -12.38 5.13
CA GLN A 80 -9.31 -13.19 6.35
C GLN A 80 -8.92 -12.38 7.59
N ARG A 81 -8.06 -11.37 7.43
CA ARG A 81 -7.45 -10.61 8.54
C ARG A 81 -7.66 -9.10 8.41
N GLY A 82 -8.67 -8.68 7.66
CA GLY A 82 -8.96 -7.27 7.39
C GLY A 82 -9.06 -6.41 8.64
N ASP A 83 -9.72 -6.90 9.69
CA ASP A 83 -9.88 -6.12 10.94
C ASP A 83 -8.56 -5.88 11.67
N GLN A 84 -7.66 -6.87 11.68
CA GLN A 84 -6.31 -6.72 12.25
C GLN A 84 -5.49 -5.70 11.44
N ILE A 85 -5.54 -5.81 10.12
CA ILE A 85 -4.85 -4.88 9.21
C ILE A 85 -5.39 -3.46 9.38
N ALA A 86 -6.71 -3.31 9.44
CA ALA A 86 -7.37 -2.04 9.68
C ALA A 86 -6.99 -1.45 11.04
N GLY A 87 -6.90 -2.27 12.09
CA GLY A 87 -6.40 -1.86 13.41
C GLY A 87 -4.99 -1.29 13.34
N ILE A 88 -4.07 -1.99 12.67
CA ILE A 88 -2.69 -1.52 12.46
C ILE A 88 -2.66 -0.23 11.65
N MET A 89 -3.43 -0.13 10.56
CA MET A 89 -3.50 1.07 9.73
C MET A 89 -4.04 2.28 10.52
N ARG A 90 -5.05 2.09 11.38
CA ARG A 90 -5.57 3.17 12.24
C ARG A 90 -4.55 3.63 13.27
N ALA A 91 -3.87 2.69 13.93
CA ALA A 91 -2.86 2.98 14.95
C ALA A 91 -1.62 3.69 14.37
N ARG A 92 -1.25 3.41 13.12
CA ARG A 92 -0.09 4.02 12.48
C ARG A 92 -0.40 5.41 11.94
N SER A 93 0.39 6.40 12.34
CA SER A 93 0.44 7.68 11.65
C SER A 93 1.47 7.58 10.51
N THR A 94 1.14 8.05 9.31
CA THR A 94 2.18 8.29 8.29
C THR A 94 2.96 9.50 8.75
N GLN A 95 4.10 9.30 9.41
CA GLN A 95 5.10 10.36 9.45
C GLN A 95 5.60 10.48 8.01
N THR A 96 5.07 11.47 7.29
CA THR A 96 5.49 11.79 5.94
C THR A 96 6.95 12.18 6.00
N THR A 97 7.86 11.25 5.77
CA THR A 97 9.21 11.61 5.42
C THR A 97 9.14 12.22 4.03
N ASN A 98 8.94 13.54 3.98
CA ASN A 98 9.34 14.40 2.86
C ASN A 98 10.88 14.49 2.80
N VAL A 99 11.59 13.39 3.05
CA VAL A 99 13.04 13.35 2.82
C VAL A 99 13.27 12.51 1.59
N VAL A 100 13.56 13.20 0.50
CA VAL A 100 14.37 12.64 -0.57
C VAL A 100 15.77 12.49 0.02
N VAL A 101 16.05 11.41 0.74
CA VAL A 101 17.43 11.05 1.09
C VAL A 101 17.90 10.06 0.04
N PHE A 102 18.39 10.61 -1.07
CA PHE A 102 19.44 9.95 -1.83
C PHE A 102 20.76 10.24 -1.10
N GLN A 103 21.17 9.33 -0.23
CA GLN A 103 22.57 9.26 0.18
C GLN A 103 22.97 7.80 0.40
N PHE A 104 23.35 7.14 -0.68
CA PHE A 104 24.20 5.97 -0.63
C PHE A 104 25.65 6.46 -0.75
N PRO A 105 26.52 6.30 0.26
CA PRO A 105 27.95 6.47 0.04
C PRO A 105 28.44 5.24 -0.74
N LEU A 106 28.68 5.44 -2.04
CA LEU A 106 29.52 4.55 -2.83
C LEU A 106 30.97 4.72 -2.34
N LEU A 107 31.36 3.92 -1.34
CA LEU A 107 32.78 3.61 -1.16
C LEU A 107 33.16 2.60 -2.25
N ARG A 108 33.65 3.14 -3.37
CA ARG A 108 34.45 2.42 -4.35
C ARG A 108 35.57 1.70 -3.61
N ARG A 109 35.60 0.36 -3.71
CA ARG A 109 36.83 -0.40 -3.56
C ARG A 109 37.71 -0.08 -4.78
N SER A 110 38.88 0.49 -4.54
CA SER A 110 40.05 0.33 -5.42
C SER A 110 40.86 -0.84 -4.89
#